data_AF-A0A6P0YNI0-F1
#
_entry.id   AF-A0A6P0YNI0-F1
#
_cell.length_a   1.000
_cell.length_b   1.000
_cell.length_c   1.000
_cell.angle_alpha   90.00
_cell.angle_beta   90.00
_cell.angle_gamma   90.00
#
_symmetry.space_group_name_H-M   'P 1'
#
loop_
_entity.id
_entity.type
_entity.pdbx_description
1 polymer ?
#
loop_
_entity_poly.entity_id
_entity_poly.type
_entity_poly.pdbx_seq_one_letter_code
_entity_poly.pdbx_strand_id
1 'polypeptide(L)'
;MSFPIGLRPESLPLNHPGERRVIVVVSVSDIEKLSYSPNSKESWREQEGVCVVRESIEFYEPESQDFLKKLQDKGLLQANNILLQNAYNPSLYSKADRIKSDVLDKKYQDYTTVCNYLGATKISIKISDEEQVSSKTEGKIGFWNPFVWLKMDGKSLSEELRQSYRSIEAELSGSLPNIEAAKKFVETEFLQKDEDIKFLINNRESAIAGELIVYPTAFKRFKQTVNLFSQVEQSLELATKLEIPEYLVAMNGHLNNYVKKIKKFNLDIELEFSTETKN
;
A
#
# COMPACT_ATOMS: atom_id res chain seq x y z
N MET A 1 -26.43 23.26 14.12
CA MET A 1 -26.08 24.09 12.94
C MET A 1 -27.23 24.00 11.97
N SER A 2 -27.73 25.12 11.45
CA SER A 2 -28.78 25.10 10.43
C SER A 2 -28.12 24.94 9.07
N PHE A 3 -28.43 23.87 8.33
CA PHE A 3 -27.99 23.75 6.95
C PHE A 3 -28.62 24.87 6.10
N PRO A 4 -27.89 25.44 5.12
CA PRO A 4 -28.49 26.36 4.16
C PRO A 4 -29.68 25.69 3.48
N ILE A 5 -30.79 26.44 3.41
CA ILE A 5 -32.07 25.99 2.88
C ILE A 5 -31.85 25.46 1.44
N GLY A 6 -32.04 24.15 1.24
CA GLY A 6 -32.05 23.52 -0.09
C GLY A 6 -31.02 22.41 -0.32
N LEU A 7 -30.02 22.21 0.55
CA LEU A 7 -29.06 21.12 0.39
C LEU A 7 -29.25 20.10 1.51
N ARG A 8 -29.65 18.88 1.13
CA ARG A 8 -29.65 17.75 2.07
C ARG A 8 -28.19 17.40 2.41
N PRO A 9 -27.87 17.13 3.68
CA PRO A 9 -26.57 16.57 4.03
C PRO A 9 -26.29 15.29 3.23
N GLU A 10 -25.07 15.18 2.72
CA GLU A 10 -24.55 13.99 2.05
C GLU A 10 -24.05 13.02 3.12
N SER A 11 -24.41 11.74 3.01
CA SER A 11 -23.66 10.71 3.72
C SER A 11 -22.42 10.36 2.91
N LEU A 12 -21.33 9.97 3.58
CA LEU A 12 -20.25 9.26 2.89
C LEU A 12 -20.85 8.02 2.22
N PRO A 13 -20.78 7.86 0.88
CA PRO A 13 -21.17 6.60 0.28
C PRO A 13 -20.21 5.53 0.81
N LEU A 14 -20.79 4.40 1.24
CA LEU A 14 -20.18 3.21 1.87
C LEU A 14 -20.00 3.38 3.40
N ASN A 15 -20.93 2.82 4.16
CA ASN A 15 -21.05 2.97 5.63
C ASN A 15 -19.96 2.20 6.41
N HIS A 16 -19.18 1.36 5.73
CA HIS A 16 -18.14 0.56 6.37
C HIS A 16 -16.74 0.89 5.83
N PRO A 17 -15.73 1.13 6.70
CA PRO A 17 -14.35 1.31 6.27
C PRO A 17 -13.86 0.22 5.30
N GLY A 18 -14.27 -1.03 5.52
CA GLY A 18 -13.90 -2.17 4.68
C GLY A 18 -14.41 -2.13 3.23
N GLU A 19 -15.38 -1.26 2.92
CA GLU A 19 -15.97 -1.10 1.59
C GLU A 19 -15.33 0.04 0.80
N ARG A 20 -14.57 0.94 1.44
CA ARG A 20 -13.95 2.11 0.80
C ARG A 20 -12.48 1.82 0.52
N ARG A 21 -12.09 1.62 -0.73
CA ARG A 21 -10.69 1.36 -1.13
C ARG A 21 -10.01 2.61 -1.67
N VAL A 22 -10.76 3.48 -2.34
CA VAL A 22 -10.27 4.69 -2.99
C VAL A 22 -11.20 5.85 -2.66
N ILE A 23 -10.63 6.97 -2.20
CA ILE A 23 -11.36 8.23 -2.01
C ILE A 23 -10.84 9.24 -3.03
N VAL A 24 -11.76 9.80 -3.81
CA VAL A 24 -11.49 10.86 -4.76
C VAL A 24 -12.00 12.18 -4.18
N VAL A 25 -11.09 13.10 -3.88
CA VAL A 25 -11.43 14.40 -3.29
C VAL A 25 -11.62 15.43 -4.40
N VAL A 26 -12.82 16.00 -4.50
CA VAL A 26 -13.21 16.98 -5.52
C VAL A 26 -13.52 18.34 -4.88
N SER A 27 -13.35 19.41 -5.65
CA SER A 27 -13.78 20.74 -5.23
C SER A 27 -15.31 20.84 -5.21
N VAL A 28 -15.85 21.79 -4.47
CA VAL A 28 -17.31 22.08 -4.47
C VAL A 28 -17.79 22.47 -5.87
N SER A 29 -17.00 23.21 -6.63
CA SER A 29 -17.38 23.59 -8.00
C SER A 29 -17.40 22.39 -8.97
N ASP A 30 -16.50 21.44 -8.75
CA ASP A 30 -16.40 20.27 -9.63
C ASP A 30 -17.45 19.23 -9.31
N ILE A 31 -17.84 19.06 -8.03
CA ILE A 31 -18.92 18.13 -7.69
C ILE A 31 -20.29 18.56 -8.26
N GLU A 32 -20.51 19.87 -8.41
CA GLU A 32 -21.69 20.39 -9.09
C GLU A 32 -21.65 20.03 -10.58
N LYS A 33 -20.54 20.30 -11.28
CA LYS A 33 -20.37 19.91 -12.70
C LYS A 33 -20.53 18.41 -12.92
N LEU A 34 -19.99 17.62 -12.00
CA LEU A 34 -20.12 16.18 -11.91
C LEU A 34 -21.60 15.75 -11.75
N SER A 35 -22.43 16.51 -11.03
CA SER A 35 -23.86 16.23 -10.87
C SER A 35 -24.70 16.58 -12.10
N TYR A 36 -24.25 17.55 -12.91
CA TYR A 36 -24.97 18.02 -14.10
C TYR A 36 -24.47 17.42 -15.41
N SER A 37 -23.41 16.61 -15.40
CA SER A 37 -22.85 15.99 -16.61
C SER A 37 -23.69 14.77 -17.01
N PRO A 38 -24.49 14.83 -18.09
CA PRO A 38 -25.48 13.79 -18.43
C PRO A 38 -24.85 12.58 -19.15
N ASN A 39 -23.52 12.49 -19.20
CA ASN A 39 -22.85 11.37 -19.86
C ASN A 39 -22.74 10.18 -18.92
N SER A 40 -23.41 9.09 -19.30
CA SER A 40 -23.42 7.74 -18.70
C SER A 40 -22.04 7.06 -18.56
N LYS A 41 -20.94 7.78 -18.82
CA LYS A 41 -19.56 7.29 -18.70
C LYS A 41 -18.88 7.67 -17.38
N GLU A 42 -19.55 8.40 -16.48
CA GLU A 42 -19.00 8.68 -15.14
C GLU A 42 -19.18 7.49 -14.17
N SER A 43 -19.11 6.25 -14.69
CA SER A 43 -19.34 5.00 -13.94
C SER A 43 -18.34 4.76 -12.81
N TRP A 44 -17.22 5.50 -12.81
CA TRP A 44 -16.21 5.42 -11.76
C TRP A 44 -16.73 5.88 -10.39
N ARG A 45 -17.80 6.68 -10.32
CA ARG A 45 -18.45 7.06 -9.05
C ARG A 45 -19.29 5.95 -8.43
N GLU A 46 -19.86 5.12 -9.30
CA GLU A 46 -20.71 3.99 -8.92
C GLU A 46 -19.90 2.71 -8.77
N GLN A 47 -18.60 2.76 -9.07
CA GLN A 47 -17.69 1.64 -8.93
C GLN A 47 -17.54 1.29 -7.44
N GLU A 48 -17.88 0.04 -7.11
CA GLU A 48 -17.69 -0.49 -5.76
C GLU A 48 -16.24 -0.28 -5.30
N GLY A 49 -16.07 0.17 -4.05
CA GLY A 49 -14.75 0.52 -3.52
C GLY A 49 -14.33 1.97 -3.74
N VAL A 50 -15.01 2.73 -4.60
CA VAL A 50 -14.69 4.14 -4.87
C VAL A 50 -15.67 5.05 -4.13
N CYS A 51 -15.14 6.06 -3.45
CA CYS A 51 -15.92 7.07 -2.76
C CYS A 51 -15.52 8.45 -3.29
N VAL A 52 -16.48 9.27 -3.69
CA VAL A 52 -16.23 10.65 -4.11
C VAL A 52 -16.63 11.58 -2.98
N VAL A 53 -15.70 12.43 -2.54
CA VAL A 53 -15.92 13.35 -1.43
C VAL A 53 -15.56 14.77 -1.80
N ARG A 54 -16.30 15.73 -1.24
CA ARG A 54 -15.98 17.16 -1.33
C ARG A 54 -14.86 17.47 -0.35
N GLU A 55 -14.08 18.51 -0.67
CA GLU A 55 -13.06 19.01 0.27
C GLU A 55 -13.65 19.73 1.51
N SER A 56 -14.93 20.10 1.47
CA SER A 56 -15.64 20.83 2.52
C SER A 56 -16.50 19.88 3.35
N ILE A 57 -16.30 19.86 4.68
CA ILE A 57 -16.92 18.87 5.58
C ILE A 57 -18.35 19.22 5.98
N GLU A 58 -18.78 20.47 5.83
CA GLU A 58 -20.06 20.95 6.37
C GLU A 58 -21.28 20.40 5.62
N PHE A 59 -21.05 19.80 4.45
CA PHE A 59 -22.08 19.17 3.64
C PHE A 59 -22.37 17.73 4.06
N TYR A 60 -21.63 17.17 5.04
CA TYR A 60 -21.77 15.78 5.45
C TYR A 60 -22.54 15.61 6.76
N GLU A 61 -23.15 14.44 6.95
CA GLU A 61 -23.77 14.05 8.21
C GLU A 61 -22.74 14.03 9.37
N PRO A 62 -23.14 14.33 10.62
CA PRO A 62 -22.24 14.39 11.77
C PRO A 62 -21.34 13.16 11.95
N GLU A 63 -21.87 11.95 11.72
CA GLU A 63 -21.09 10.71 11.85
C GLU A 63 -19.95 10.62 10.81
N SER A 64 -20.15 11.23 9.64
CA SER A 64 -19.15 11.29 8.57
C SER A 64 -18.11 12.38 8.81
N GLN A 65 -18.50 13.48 9.47
CA GLN A 65 -17.62 14.62 9.72
C GLN A 65 -16.40 14.27 10.57
N ASP A 66 -16.52 13.37 11.55
CA ASP A 66 -15.40 12.96 12.39
C ASP A 66 -14.28 12.29 11.59
N PHE A 67 -14.64 11.44 10.62
CA PHE A 67 -13.67 10.81 9.73
C PHE A 67 -13.06 11.83 8.76
N LEU A 68 -13.89 12.67 8.15
CA LEU A 68 -13.42 13.69 7.20
C LEU A 68 -12.52 14.74 7.87
N LYS A 69 -12.81 15.11 9.11
CA LYS A 69 -11.96 16.00 9.92
C LYS A 69 -10.59 15.39 10.16
N LYS A 70 -10.50 14.08 10.46
CA LYS A 70 -9.19 13.39 10.55
C LYS A 70 -8.42 13.42 9.23
N LEU A 71 -9.09 13.34 8.08
CA LEU A 71 -8.44 13.50 6.78
C LEU A 71 -8.00 14.95 6.54
N GLN A 72 -8.82 15.92 6.93
CA GLN A 72 -8.53 17.35 6.82
C GLN A 72 -7.33 17.76 7.70
N ASP A 73 -7.30 17.33 8.97
CA ASP A 73 -6.20 17.58 9.91
C ASP A 73 -4.87 17.02 9.40
N LYS A 74 -4.91 15.94 8.59
CA LYS A 74 -3.74 15.35 7.92
C LYS A 74 -3.40 15.99 6.57
N GLY A 75 -4.14 17.00 6.13
CA GLY A 75 -3.99 17.62 4.81
C GLY A 75 -4.32 16.70 3.63
N LEU A 76 -5.11 15.66 3.86
CA LEU A 76 -5.54 14.69 2.84
C LEU A 76 -6.83 15.13 2.14
N LEU A 77 -7.70 15.86 2.83
CA LEU A 77 -8.96 16.38 2.30
C LEU A 77 -8.72 17.69 1.51
N GLN A 78 -8.06 17.59 0.37
CA GLN A 78 -7.81 18.70 -0.57
C GLN A 78 -8.27 18.28 -1.96
N ALA A 79 -8.92 19.16 -2.71
CA ALA A 79 -9.33 18.87 -4.09
C ALA A 79 -8.17 18.33 -4.94
N ASN A 80 -8.51 17.43 -5.86
CA ASN A 80 -7.59 16.72 -6.76
C ASN A 80 -6.70 15.66 -6.09
N ASN A 81 -6.89 15.38 -4.79
CA ASN A 81 -6.26 14.23 -4.16
C ASN A 81 -7.01 12.94 -4.54
N ILE A 82 -6.24 11.90 -4.84
CA ILE A 82 -6.69 10.51 -4.86
C ILE A 82 -6.05 9.83 -3.66
N LEU A 83 -6.87 9.39 -2.73
CA LEU A 83 -6.44 8.74 -1.51
C LEU A 83 -6.69 7.24 -1.65
N LEU A 84 -5.67 6.42 -1.39
CA LEU A 84 -5.84 4.97 -1.34
C LEU A 84 -5.86 4.53 0.11
N GLN A 85 -6.77 3.60 0.39
CA GLN A 85 -6.89 3.01 1.70
C GLN A 85 -5.63 2.24 2.06
N ASN A 86 -5.21 2.40 3.31
CA ASN A 86 -4.14 1.60 3.89
C ASN A 86 -4.57 0.13 3.98
N ALA A 87 -3.68 -0.74 3.52
CA ALA A 87 -3.83 -2.20 3.55
C ALA A 87 -4.22 -2.81 4.90
N TYR A 88 -3.64 -2.29 5.97
CA TYR A 88 -3.68 -2.88 7.31
C TYR A 88 -4.78 -2.25 8.16
N ASN A 89 -5.01 -0.95 7.96
CA ASN A 89 -6.03 -0.22 8.69
C ASN A 89 -7.00 0.47 7.72
N PRO A 90 -8.22 -0.08 7.56
CA PRO A 90 -9.26 0.50 6.70
C PRO A 90 -9.67 1.94 7.02
N SER A 91 -9.29 2.46 8.20
CA SER A 91 -9.57 3.83 8.63
C SER A 91 -8.45 4.81 8.25
N LEU A 92 -7.32 4.32 7.72
CA LEU A 92 -6.19 5.13 7.29
C LEU A 92 -6.13 5.20 5.76
N TYR A 93 -5.69 6.36 5.27
CA TYR A 93 -5.57 6.66 3.86
C TYR A 93 -4.28 7.43 3.61
N SER A 94 -3.65 7.18 2.47
CA SER A 94 -2.47 7.93 2.00
C SER A 94 -2.74 8.52 0.62
N LYS A 95 -2.07 9.64 0.31
CA LYS A 95 -2.08 10.20 -1.03
C LYS A 95 -1.42 9.23 -2.01
N ALA A 96 -1.94 9.15 -3.23
CA ALA A 96 -1.44 8.27 -4.28
C ALA A 96 0.08 8.36 -4.53
N ASP A 97 0.64 9.57 -4.45
CA ASP A 97 2.06 9.86 -4.65
C ASP A 97 2.97 9.33 -3.52
N ARG A 98 2.42 9.12 -2.33
CA ARG A 98 3.16 8.62 -1.15
C ARG A 98 3.05 7.13 -0.91
N ILE A 99 2.13 6.45 -1.57
CA ILE A 99 1.89 5.01 -1.35
C ILE A 99 3.15 4.19 -1.55
N LYS A 100 3.97 4.58 -2.52
CA LYS A 100 5.20 3.86 -2.79
C LYS A 100 6.16 3.92 -1.59
N SER A 101 6.42 5.08 -1.00
CA SER A 101 7.26 5.16 0.21
C SER A 101 6.56 4.52 1.40
N ASP A 102 5.28 4.86 1.63
CA ASP A 102 4.56 4.48 2.84
C ASP A 102 4.34 2.97 2.95
N VAL A 103 4.09 2.29 1.83
CA VAL A 103 3.83 0.83 1.82
C VAL A 103 5.14 0.05 1.81
N LEU A 104 6.11 0.46 0.98
CA LEU A 104 7.37 -0.26 0.85
C LEU A 104 8.16 -0.23 2.16
N ASP A 105 8.36 0.97 2.73
CA ASP A 105 9.18 1.14 3.93
C ASP A 105 8.53 0.43 5.12
N LYS A 106 7.20 0.57 5.26
CA LYS A 106 6.46 -0.08 6.35
C LYS A 106 6.49 -1.59 6.23
N LYS A 107 6.18 -2.15 5.04
CA LYS A 107 6.19 -3.61 4.87
C LYS A 107 7.58 -4.19 5.10
N TYR A 108 8.62 -3.51 4.63
CA TYR A 108 9.99 -3.92 4.90
C TYR A 108 10.32 -3.89 6.41
N GLN A 109 9.94 -2.83 7.10
CA GLN A 109 10.13 -2.70 8.55
C GLN A 109 9.39 -3.79 9.31
N ASP A 110 8.13 -4.06 8.94
CA ASP A 110 7.29 -5.09 9.57
C ASP A 110 7.89 -6.48 9.38
N TYR A 111 8.28 -6.80 8.14
CA TYR A 111 8.89 -8.09 7.82
C TYR A 111 10.21 -8.28 8.58
N THR A 112 11.07 -7.26 8.63
CA THR A 112 12.34 -7.31 9.37
C THR A 112 12.11 -7.47 10.87
N THR A 113 11.12 -6.77 11.41
CA THR A 113 10.76 -6.85 12.84
C THR A 113 10.28 -8.24 13.21
N VAL A 114 9.38 -8.82 12.40
CA VAL A 114 8.92 -10.21 12.57
C VAL A 114 10.10 -11.17 12.48
N CYS A 115 10.96 -11.04 11.47
CA CYS A 115 12.13 -11.92 11.31
C CYS A 115 13.07 -11.85 12.52
N ASN A 116 13.27 -10.67 13.10
CA ASN A 116 14.08 -10.50 14.30
C ASN A 116 13.43 -11.22 15.50
N TYR A 117 12.11 -11.11 15.70
CA TYR A 117 11.41 -11.90 16.72
C TYR A 117 11.53 -13.40 16.49
N LEU A 118 11.56 -13.85 15.24
CA LEU A 118 11.76 -15.26 14.88
C LEU A 118 13.21 -15.74 15.06
N GLY A 119 14.12 -14.86 15.49
CA GLY A 119 15.52 -15.15 15.77
C GLY A 119 16.42 -15.18 14.54
N ALA A 120 16.03 -14.49 13.46
CA ALA A 120 16.89 -14.32 12.30
C ALA A 120 18.13 -13.49 12.71
N THR A 121 19.30 -13.93 12.24
CA THR A 121 20.60 -13.26 12.45
C THR A 121 21.01 -12.46 11.24
N LYS A 122 20.51 -12.82 10.05
CA LYS A 122 20.77 -12.11 8.81
C LYS A 122 19.52 -12.07 7.95
N ILE A 123 19.29 -10.94 7.31
CA ILE A 123 18.31 -10.78 6.23
C ILE A 123 19.03 -10.24 5.00
N SER A 124 18.84 -10.91 3.87
CA SER A 124 19.34 -10.49 2.57
C SER A 124 18.17 -10.32 1.63
N ILE A 125 18.06 -9.16 1.01
CA ILE A 125 16.96 -8.82 0.11
C ILE A 125 17.51 -8.49 -1.25
N LYS A 126 16.90 -9.10 -2.27
CA LYS A 126 17.17 -8.81 -3.67
C LYS A 126 15.86 -8.60 -4.41
N ILE A 127 15.76 -7.54 -5.20
CA ILE A 127 14.62 -7.37 -6.11
C ILE A 127 14.73 -8.42 -7.22
N SER A 128 13.73 -9.30 -7.35
CA SER A 128 13.68 -10.35 -8.36
C SER A 128 12.96 -9.93 -9.63
N ASP A 129 11.79 -9.28 -9.51
CA ASP A 129 10.96 -8.86 -10.64
C ASP A 129 10.36 -7.45 -10.47
N GLU A 130 10.14 -6.77 -11.60
CA GLU A 130 9.56 -5.43 -11.70
C GLU A 130 8.38 -5.45 -12.69
N GLU A 131 7.14 -5.43 -12.18
CA GLU A 131 5.93 -5.40 -13.02
C GLU A 131 5.28 -4.01 -12.97
N GLN A 132 4.87 -3.44 -14.11
CA GLN A 132 4.05 -2.22 -14.10
C GLN A 132 2.59 -2.55 -13.75
N VAL A 133 1.98 -1.73 -12.89
CA VAL A 133 0.57 -1.91 -12.48
C VAL A 133 -0.38 -1.71 -13.68
N SER A 134 -0.01 -0.91 -14.69
CA SER A 134 -0.86 -0.69 -15.86
C SER A 134 -0.89 -1.91 -16.78
N SER A 135 -1.96 -2.70 -16.64
CA SER A 135 -2.62 -3.57 -17.62
C SER A 135 -1.75 -4.32 -18.63
N LYS A 136 -1.89 -5.65 -18.64
CA LYS A 136 -1.76 -6.52 -19.82
C LYS A 136 -2.16 -5.77 -21.08
N THR A 137 -1.19 -5.14 -21.72
CA THR A 137 -1.27 -4.77 -23.11
C THR A 137 -0.45 -5.87 -23.75
N GLU A 138 -1.11 -6.77 -24.46
CA GLU A 138 -0.46 -7.75 -25.34
C GLU A 138 0.23 -6.98 -26.48
N GLY A 139 1.28 -6.25 -26.13
CA GLY A 139 2.17 -5.56 -27.04
C GLY A 139 3.50 -6.26 -26.90
N LYS A 140 3.90 -7.00 -27.94
CA LYS A 140 5.30 -7.41 -28.13
C LYS A 140 6.15 -6.13 -28.17
N ILE A 141 6.64 -5.68 -27.02
CA ILE A 141 7.62 -4.60 -26.96
C ILE A 141 8.99 -5.26 -27.10
N GLY A 142 9.42 -5.32 -28.37
CA GLY A 142 10.79 -5.62 -28.72
C GLY A 142 11.72 -4.58 -28.09
N PHE A 143 12.63 -5.07 -27.27
CA PHE A 143 13.76 -4.32 -26.72
C PHE A 143 14.65 -3.80 -27.87
N TRP A 144 14.52 -2.52 -28.27
CA TRP A 144 15.56 -1.84 -29.07
C TRP A 144 15.85 -0.42 -28.54
N ASN A 145 17.06 -0.36 -28.00
CA ASN A 145 18.02 0.74 -27.87
C ASN A 145 18.06 1.71 -26.66
N PRO A 146 19.26 1.86 -26.05
CA PRO A 146 19.62 2.84 -25.04
C PRO A 146 20.08 4.15 -25.71
N PHE A 147 20.08 5.25 -24.95
CA PHE A 147 20.43 6.64 -25.30
C PHE A 147 19.28 7.55 -25.77
N VAL A 148 18.66 8.21 -24.78
CA VAL A 148 18.31 9.63 -24.89
C VAL A 148 18.87 10.34 -23.65
N TRP A 149 19.77 11.28 -23.91
CA TRP A 149 20.31 12.24 -22.96
C TRP A 149 19.21 13.27 -22.67
N LEU A 150 18.73 13.36 -21.43
CA LEU A 150 18.06 14.57 -20.93
C LEU A 150 18.58 14.84 -19.52
N LYS A 151 19.41 15.88 -19.41
CA LYS A 151 19.73 16.52 -18.14
C LYS A 151 18.46 17.20 -17.63
N MET A 152 17.84 16.61 -16.61
CA MET A 152 17.03 17.31 -15.62
C MET A 152 17.34 16.65 -14.28
N ASP A 153 17.81 17.45 -13.33
CA ASP A 153 18.04 17.03 -11.94
C ASP A 153 16.71 16.54 -11.35
N GLY A 154 16.54 15.23 -11.37
CA GLY A 154 15.42 14.51 -10.82
C GLY A 154 15.75 13.04 -10.93
N LYS A 155 16.56 12.53 -9.99
CA LYS A 155 16.85 11.09 -9.90
C LYS A 155 15.52 10.35 -9.96
N SER A 156 15.34 9.51 -10.97
CA SER A 156 14.11 8.74 -11.06
C SER A 156 14.04 7.86 -9.83
N LEU A 157 12.93 7.89 -9.09
CA LEU A 157 12.78 7.18 -7.82
C LEU A 157 12.89 5.64 -8.00
N SER A 158 12.80 5.14 -9.24
CA SER A 158 13.19 3.77 -9.59
C SER A 158 14.69 3.52 -9.52
N GLU A 159 15.53 4.50 -9.83
CA GLU A 159 16.98 4.43 -9.63
C GLU A 159 17.35 4.59 -8.16
N GLU A 160 16.65 5.43 -7.39
CA GLU A 160 16.87 5.51 -5.93
C GLU A 160 16.49 4.21 -5.24
N LEU A 161 15.33 3.63 -5.52
CA LEU A 161 14.96 2.33 -4.96
C LEU A 161 15.83 1.19 -5.47
N ARG A 162 16.26 1.22 -6.74
CA ARG A 162 17.27 0.27 -7.23
C ARG A 162 18.60 0.46 -6.54
N GLN A 163 18.99 1.68 -6.16
CA GLN A 163 20.23 1.93 -5.43
C GLN A 163 20.10 1.53 -3.96
N SER A 164 18.95 1.75 -3.31
CA SER A 164 18.74 1.41 -1.91
C SER A 164 18.44 -0.07 -1.68
N TYR A 165 17.82 -0.78 -2.63
CA TYR A 165 17.38 -2.18 -2.47
C TYR A 165 18.05 -3.20 -3.41
N ARG A 166 19.13 -2.85 -4.14
CA ARG A 166 19.82 -3.79 -5.07
C ARG A 166 20.37 -5.04 -4.37
N SER A 167 20.82 -4.86 -3.13
CA SER A 167 21.15 -5.93 -2.19
C SER A 167 21.21 -5.29 -0.81
N ILE A 168 20.12 -5.40 -0.04
CA ILE A 168 20.21 -5.05 1.39
C ILE A 168 20.59 -6.32 2.11
N GLU A 169 21.80 -6.33 2.66
CA GLU A 169 22.17 -7.27 3.70
C GLU A 169 22.14 -6.53 5.03
N ALA A 170 21.33 -7.00 5.97
CA ALA A 170 21.33 -6.49 7.33
C ALA A 170 21.64 -7.63 8.30
N GLU A 171 22.60 -7.37 9.19
CA GLU A 171 22.80 -8.19 10.37
C GLU A 171 21.76 -7.79 11.42
N LEU A 172 21.11 -8.80 11.98
CA LEU A 172 20.12 -8.63 13.03
C LEU A 172 20.73 -9.06 14.36
N SER A 173 20.19 -8.55 15.45
CA SER A 173 20.68 -8.87 16.80
C SER A 173 20.67 -10.37 17.11
N GLY A 174 19.83 -11.15 16.43
CA GLY A 174 19.79 -12.60 16.55
C GLY A 174 19.45 -13.05 17.97
N SER A 175 18.18 -12.95 18.36
CA SER A 175 17.71 -13.49 19.65
C SER A 175 17.23 -14.93 19.51
N LEU A 176 16.97 -15.59 20.65
CA LEU A 176 16.16 -16.80 20.64
C LEU A 176 14.80 -16.50 20.00
N PRO A 177 14.23 -17.43 19.22
CA PRO A 177 12.92 -17.23 18.61
C PRO A 177 11.84 -16.98 19.67
N ASN A 178 11.05 -15.92 19.49
CA ASN A 178 9.92 -15.56 20.32
C ASN A 178 8.66 -15.48 19.46
N ILE A 179 8.00 -16.63 19.30
CA ILE A 179 6.79 -16.78 18.48
C ILE A 179 5.64 -15.93 19.02
N GLU A 180 5.50 -15.83 20.34
CA GLU A 180 4.43 -15.06 20.98
C GLU A 180 4.58 -13.56 20.70
N ALA A 181 5.81 -13.02 20.82
CA ALA A 181 6.08 -11.62 20.47
C ALA A 181 5.81 -11.33 18.99
N ALA A 182 6.18 -12.25 18.09
CA ALA A 182 5.88 -12.12 16.67
C ALA A 182 4.36 -12.09 16.41
N LYS A 183 3.59 -13.02 17.00
CA LYS A 183 2.12 -13.07 16.88
C LYS A 183 1.46 -11.80 17.44
N LYS A 184 1.91 -11.33 18.61
CA LYS A 184 1.40 -10.09 19.22
C LYS A 184 1.70 -8.85 18.37
N PHE A 185 2.88 -8.78 17.76
CA PHE A 185 3.23 -7.71 16.83
C PHE A 185 2.31 -7.73 15.60
N VAL A 186 2.09 -8.91 15.01
CA VAL A 186 1.18 -9.12 13.88
C VAL A 186 -0.26 -8.66 14.21
N GLU A 187 -0.73 -8.93 15.43
CA GLU A 187 -2.03 -8.45 15.88
C GLU A 187 -2.09 -6.93 16.01
N THR A 188 -1.08 -6.34 16.64
CA THR A 188 -0.98 -4.90 16.92
C THR A 188 -0.90 -4.09 15.63
N GLU A 189 -0.15 -4.58 14.65
CA GLU A 189 0.08 -3.91 13.36
C GLU A 189 -0.93 -4.31 12.27
N PHE A 190 -1.97 -5.08 12.64
CA PHE A 190 -3.02 -5.54 11.73
C PHE A 190 -2.50 -6.34 10.52
N LEU A 191 -1.46 -7.15 10.73
CA LEU A 191 -0.80 -7.97 9.71
C LEU A 191 -1.41 -9.38 9.59
N GLN A 192 -2.54 -9.65 10.26
CA GLN A 192 -3.14 -11.00 10.34
C GLN A 192 -3.68 -11.51 9.00
N LYS A 193 -3.62 -10.74 7.91
CA LYS A 193 -3.97 -11.17 6.55
C LYS A 193 -2.77 -11.31 5.63
N ASP A 194 -1.57 -11.00 6.13
CA ASP A 194 -0.34 -11.14 5.36
C ASP A 194 0.10 -12.61 5.35
N GLU A 195 -0.11 -13.27 4.21
CA GLU A 195 0.22 -14.70 4.05
C GLU A 195 1.72 -14.98 4.11
N ASP A 196 2.57 -14.03 3.71
CA ASP A 196 4.03 -14.19 3.76
C ASP A 196 4.51 -14.23 5.21
N ILE A 197 4.02 -13.30 6.04
CA ILE A 197 4.32 -13.23 7.47
C ILE A 197 3.75 -14.43 8.23
N LYS A 198 2.50 -14.83 7.93
CA LYS A 198 1.90 -16.03 8.52
C LYS A 198 2.73 -17.27 8.22
N PHE A 199 3.13 -17.43 6.96
CA PHE A 199 3.93 -18.56 6.52
C PHE A 199 5.23 -18.63 7.31
N LEU A 200 5.95 -17.52 7.46
CA LEU A 200 7.18 -17.46 8.26
C LEU A 200 6.96 -17.89 9.71
N ILE A 201 5.95 -17.34 10.39
CA ILE A 201 5.67 -17.62 11.80
C ILE A 201 5.33 -19.10 11.96
N ASN A 202 4.43 -19.64 11.14
CA ASN A 202 3.99 -21.03 11.22
C ASN A 202 5.13 -22.02 10.96
N ASN A 203 5.99 -21.73 9.98
CA ASN A 203 7.17 -22.55 9.71
C ASN A 203 8.16 -22.52 10.88
N ARG A 204 8.41 -21.34 11.45
CA ARG A 204 9.33 -21.21 12.58
C ARG A 204 8.79 -21.88 13.83
N GLU A 205 7.50 -21.72 14.12
CA GLU A 205 6.80 -22.38 15.23
C GLU A 205 6.89 -23.91 15.10
N SER A 206 6.67 -24.46 13.90
CA SER A 206 6.77 -25.90 13.65
C SER A 206 8.20 -26.45 13.79
N ALA A 207 9.22 -25.60 13.69
CA ALA A 207 10.62 -25.97 13.88
C ALA A 207 11.06 -25.95 15.37
N ILE A 208 10.18 -25.51 16.27
CA ILE A 208 10.44 -25.38 17.71
C ILE A 208 9.52 -26.38 18.44
N ALA A 209 10.09 -27.30 19.23
CA ALA A 209 9.31 -28.13 20.15
C ALA A 209 9.65 -27.75 21.59
N GLY A 210 8.77 -26.99 22.23
CA GLY A 210 9.06 -26.42 23.57
C GLY A 210 10.15 -25.35 23.50
N GLU A 211 11.16 -25.44 24.36
CA GLU A 211 12.34 -24.54 24.31
C GLU A 211 13.48 -25.09 23.45
N LEU A 212 13.32 -26.31 22.90
CA LEU A 212 14.33 -27.00 22.11
C LEU A 212 14.05 -26.84 20.62
N ILE A 213 15.05 -26.33 19.88
CA ILE A 213 15.04 -26.28 18.43
C ILE A 213 15.19 -27.72 17.91
N VAL A 214 14.17 -28.26 17.25
CA VAL A 214 14.22 -29.63 16.73
C VAL A 214 14.92 -29.63 15.38
N TYR A 215 16.15 -30.13 15.35
CA TYR A 215 16.80 -30.51 14.09
C TYR A 215 16.10 -31.75 13.51
N PRO A 216 15.88 -31.86 12.19
CA PRO A 216 16.53 -31.12 11.10
C PRO A 216 15.70 -29.98 10.48
N THR A 217 14.55 -29.63 11.05
CA THR A 217 13.56 -28.72 10.44
C THR A 217 13.82 -27.23 10.70
N ALA A 218 14.77 -26.89 11.58
CA ALA A 218 15.24 -25.52 11.75
C ALA A 218 16.02 -25.06 10.51
N PHE A 219 15.34 -24.42 9.58
CA PHE A 219 15.95 -23.77 8.42
C PHE A 219 17.12 -22.89 8.88
N LYS A 220 18.36 -23.32 8.60
CA LYS A 220 19.54 -22.44 8.75
C LYS A 220 19.46 -21.28 7.77
N ARG A 221 18.85 -21.53 6.62
CA ARG A 221 18.57 -20.59 5.56
C ARG A 221 17.16 -20.77 5.04
N PHE A 222 16.47 -19.66 4.81
CA PHE A 222 15.13 -19.64 4.26
C PHE A 222 15.06 -18.64 3.11
N LYS A 223 14.47 -19.03 1.97
CA LYS A 223 14.29 -18.16 0.81
C LYS A 223 12.82 -18.04 0.45
N GLN A 224 12.33 -16.81 0.29
CA GLN A 224 10.97 -16.55 -0.14
C GLN A 224 10.91 -15.30 -1.01
N THR A 225 10.04 -15.34 -2.03
CA THR A 225 9.69 -14.17 -2.82
C THR A 225 8.47 -13.49 -2.20
N VAL A 226 8.58 -12.22 -1.84
CA VAL A 226 7.53 -11.42 -1.20
C VAL A 226 7.10 -10.30 -2.14
N ASN A 227 5.80 -10.20 -2.42
CA ASN A 227 5.24 -9.09 -3.18
C ASN A 227 4.99 -7.91 -2.23
N LEU A 228 5.70 -6.80 -2.42
CA LEU A 228 5.61 -5.68 -1.49
C LEU A 228 4.31 -4.88 -1.56
N PHE A 229 3.55 -5.04 -2.65
CA PHE A 229 2.31 -4.31 -2.88
C PHE A 229 1.06 -5.16 -2.67
N SER A 230 1.21 -6.45 -2.33
CA SER A 230 0.10 -7.40 -2.26
C SER A 230 -1.07 -6.89 -1.42
N GLN A 231 -0.81 -6.13 -0.35
CA GLN A 231 -1.89 -5.67 0.52
C GLN A 231 -2.59 -4.39 0.03
N VAL A 232 -1.96 -3.60 -0.85
CA VAL A 232 -2.58 -2.40 -1.47
C VAL A 232 -2.99 -2.63 -2.92
N GLU A 233 -2.77 -3.83 -3.44
CA GLU A 233 -3.00 -4.20 -4.84
C GLU A 233 -4.43 -3.92 -5.27
N GLN A 234 -5.42 -4.30 -4.47
CA GLN A 234 -6.83 -4.03 -4.78
C GLN A 234 -7.12 -2.53 -4.90
N SER A 235 -6.64 -1.72 -3.96
CA SER A 235 -6.81 -0.26 -3.99
C SER A 235 -6.11 0.37 -5.18
N LEU A 236 -4.91 -0.11 -5.52
CA LEU A 236 -4.16 0.33 -6.70
C LEU A 236 -4.86 -0.04 -8.01
N GLU A 237 -5.30 -1.29 -8.15
CA GLU A 237 -6.03 -1.74 -9.33
C GLU A 237 -7.32 -0.95 -9.51
N LEU A 238 -8.07 -0.73 -8.43
CA LEU A 238 -9.28 0.08 -8.47
C LEU A 238 -8.97 1.50 -8.94
N ALA A 239 -7.94 2.13 -8.38
CA ALA A 239 -7.52 3.46 -8.76
C ALA A 239 -7.07 3.54 -10.22
N THR A 240 -6.33 2.54 -10.74
CA THR A 240 -5.86 2.54 -12.14
C THR A 240 -6.99 2.48 -13.16
N LYS A 241 -8.12 1.90 -12.77
CA LYS A 241 -9.34 1.74 -13.59
C LYS A 241 -10.25 2.96 -13.53
N LEU A 242 -9.94 3.97 -12.70
CA LEU A 242 -10.74 5.19 -12.64
C LEU A 242 -10.70 5.95 -13.98
N GLU A 243 -11.87 6.14 -14.56
CA GLU A 243 -12.09 6.96 -15.77
C GLU A 243 -12.49 8.38 -15.36
N ILE A 244 -11.52 9.18 -14.90
CA ILE A 244 -11.77 10.54 -14.43
C ILE A 244 -12.10 11.48 -15.61
N PRO A 245 -13.17 12.29 -15.54
CA PRO A 245 -13.56 13.22 -16.60
C PRO A 245 -12.43 14.17 -17.03
N GLU A 246 -12.36 14.47 -18.33
CA GLU A 246 -11.27 15.27 -18.90
C GLU A 246 -11.13 16.67 -18.28
N TYR A 247 -12.25 17.27 -17.83
CA TYR A 247 -12.23 18.59 -17.19
C TYR A 247 -11.56 18.58 -15.81
N LEU A 248 -11.39 17.42 -15.17
CA LEU A 248 -10.61 17.27 -13.93
C LEU A 248 -9.12 17.03 -14.25
N VAL A 249 -8.52 17.97 -14.99
CA VAL A 249 -7.18 17.85 -15.58
C VAL A 249 -6.11 17.54 -14.52
N ALA A 250 -6.13 18.25 -13.38
CA ALA A 250 -5.14 18.06 -12.32
C ALA A 250 -5.19 16.64 -11.73
N MET A 251 -6.40 16.12 -11.50
CA MET A 251 -6.61 14.77 -10.98
C MET A 251 -6.20 13.69 -11.98
N ASN A 252 -6.53 13.87 -13.26
CA ASN A 252 -6.04 13.00 -14.34
C ASN A 252 -4.51 12.99 -14.42
N GLY A 253 -3.88 14.15 -14.26
CA GLY A 253 -2.44 14.28 -14.14
C GLY A 253 -1.88 13.48 -12.97
N HIS A 254 -2.47 13.60 -11.77
CA HIS A 254 -2.08 12.83 -10.59
C HIS A 254 -2.22 11.31 -10.81
N LEU A 255 -3.36 10.85 -11.33
CA LEU A 255 -3.59 9.42 -11.57
C LEU A 255 -2.55 8.84 -12.54
N ASN A 256 -2.32 9.52 -13.66
CA ASN A 256 -1.39 9.06 -14.69
C ASN A 256 0.08 9.13 -14.23
N ASN A 257 0.44 10.10 -13.38
CA ASN A 257 1.82 10.26 -12.91
C ASN A 257 2.16 9.41 -11.70
N TYR A 258 1.22 9.20 -10.78
CA TYR A 258 1.51 8.57 -9.50
C TYR A 258 0.90 7.19 -9.33
N VAL A 259 -0.24 6.89 -9.95
CA VAL A 259 -0.90 5.59 -9.79
C VAL A 259 -0.51 4.64 -10.92
N LYS A 260 -0.73 5.04 -12.18
CA LYS A 260 -0.49 4.18 -13.35
C LYS A 260 1.00 3.89 -13.62
N LYS A 261 1.90 4.72 -13.07
CA LYS A 261 3.35 4.52 -13.15
C LYS A 261 3.93 3.71 -12.01
N ILE A 262 3.12 3.28 -11.02
CA ILE A 262 3.61 2.42 -9.95
C ILE A 262 4.10 1.12 -10.57
N LYS A 263 5.28 0.71 -10.10
CA LYS A 263 5.88 -0.56 -10.42
C LYS A 263 5.82 -1.42 -9.18
N LYS A 264 5.28 -2.62 -9.33
CA LYS A 264 5.27 -3.68 -8.33
C LYS A 264 6.65 -4.31 -8.31
N PHE A 265 7.13 -4.62 -7.11
CA PHE A 265 8.41 -5.31 -6.92
C PHE A 265 8.17 -6.59 -6.15
N ASN A 266 8.80 -7.66 -6.63
CA ASN A 266 8.99 -8.88 -5.88
C ASN A 266 10.38 -8.82 -5.22
N LEU A 267 10.44 -9.20 -3.95
CA LEU A 267 11.69 -9.32 -3.20
C LEU A 267 11.99 -10.79 -2.94
N ASP A 268 13.13 -11.27 -3.41
CA ASP A 268 13.71 -12.49 -2.89
C ASP A 268 14.40 -12.17 -1.56
N ILE A 269 13.86 -12.74 -0.48
CA ILE A 269 14.36 -12.58 0.87
C ILE A 269 15.04 -13.88 1.28
N GLU A 270 16.30 -13.80 1.67
CA GLU A 270 17.08 -14.87 2.28
C GLU A 270 17.29 -14.55 3.76
N LEU A 271 16.83 -15.42 4.64
CA LEU A 271 16.99 -15.32 6.09
C LEU A 271 17.99 -16.35 6.59
N GLU A 272 18.88 -15.97 7.49
CA GLU A 272 19.71 -16.92 8.25
C GLU A 272 19.32 -16.90 9.73
N PHE A 273 19.38 -18.06 10.38
CA PHE A 273 19.05 -18.23 11.80
C PHE A 273 20.22 -18.81 12.57
N SER A 274 20.39 -18.42 13.84
CA SER A 274 21.43 -18.99 14.70
C SER A 274 21.24 -20.49 14.91
N THR A 275 22.36 -21.21 14.91
CA THR A 275 22.41 -22.65 15.21
C THR A 275 22.75 -22.96 16.66
N GLU A 276 23.04 -21.95 17.47
CA GLU A 276 23.44 -22.13 18.87
C GLU A 276 22.20 -22.27 19.76
N THR A 277 21.97 -23.47 20.28
CA THR A 277 21.16 -23.67 21.49
C THR A 277 22.00 -23.25 22.68
N LYS A 278 21.58 -22.23 23.44
CA LYS A 278 22.20 -21.95 24.74
C LYS A 278 21.93 -23.14 25.66
N ASN A 279 23.00 -23.85 26.01
CA ASN A 279 23.00 -24.88 27.06
C ASN A 279 22.73 -24.26 28.43
#